data_AF-A0A960XJF1-F1
#
_entry.id   AF-A0A960XJF1-F1
#
_cell.length_a   1.000
_cell.length_b   1.000
_cell.length_c   1.000
_cell.angle_alpha   90.00
_cell.angle_beta   90.00
_cell.angle_gamma   90.00
#
_symmetry.space_group_name_H-M   'P 1'
#
loop_
_entity.id
_entity.type
_entity.pdbx_description
1 polymer ?
#
loop_
_entity_poly.entity_id
_entity_poly.type
_entity_poly.pdbx_seq_one_letter_code
_entity_poly.pdbx_strand_id
1 'polypeptide(L)'
;MNRIFAILVFAGTIWLSVNGQEEDPLISPVPLVTPEQSSVERDANRRMWQKTAADNALRSGLASIAVGLYDRLLEQGALDAEQITEIRLNRISALIALGRMEEADRSLEDFGPDTSSPFLLRRALVNFFLADADRADSQLKAIVPDNLPDFDLAWYYLLLGLVDRGARNEESDSLLNRARLLAVSPEQRAQVDLIIYRSILLEGRTLEEDQLNRLKNQMDNELSDGKRAGIQFAKEYTIALHKLDRKLDALHVIQQSIPKINEVDYDLRDELLLLSGIISGEDSTKGREALRELVSRGVTTDLRMRALQELVSSSDTPLEIETFLKF
;
A
#
# COMPACT_ATOMS: atom_id res chain seq x y z
N MET A 1 37.46 -45.26 -41.16
CA MET A 1 37.89 -44.93 -42.55
C MET A 1 37.15 -43.66 -42.93
N ASN A 2 37.58 -42.44 -42.62
CA ASN A 2 38.77 -41.68 -43.02
C ASN A 2 39.14 -41.73 -44.52
N ARG A 3 39.07 -40.52 -45.11
CA ARG A 3 39.50 -40.07 -46.45
C ARG A 3 38.53 -40.47 -47.57
N ILE A 4 38.12 -39.54 -48.42
CA ILE A 4 38.95 -39.01 -49.51
C ILE A 4 38.44 -37.63 -49.98
N PHE A 5 39.39 -36.70 -50.13
CA PHE A 5 39.30 -35.48 -50.93
C PHE A 5 39.32 -35.84 -52.42
N ALA A 6 38.44 -35.26 -53.24
CA ALA A 6 38.63 -35.21 -54.68
C ALA A 6 38.30 -33.79 -55.18
N ILE A 7 39.36 -33.05 -55.46
CA ILE A 7 39.35 -31.81 -56.23
C ILE A 7 39.31 -32.21 -57.71
N LEU A 8 38.34 -31.69 -58.45
CA LEU A 8 38.37 -31.69 -59.92
C LEU A 8 38.30 -30.24 -60.39
N VAL A 9 39.42 -29.82 -60.97
CA VAL A 9 39.60 -28.57 -61.70
C VAL A 9 38.88 -28.71 -63.04
N PHE A 10 38.01 -27.75 -63.37
CA PHE A 10 37.64 -27.49 -64.75
C PHE A 10 37.85 -26.01 -65.06
N ALA A 11 38.89 -25.76 -65.85
CA ALA A 11 39.11 -24.51 -66.55
C ALA A 11 38.12 -24.42 -67.72
N GLY A 12 37.46 -23.29 -67.83
CA GLY A 12 36.51 -23.00 -68.91
C GLY A 12 36.12 -21.52 -68.85
N THR A 13 37.08 -20.67 -69.19
CA THR A 13 36.94 -19.22 -69.21
C THR A 13 36.12 -18.75 -70.42
N ILE A 14 35.09 -17.98 -70.07
CA ILE A 14 34.64 -16.72 -70.69
C ILE A 14 33.95 -16.82 -72.05
N TRP A 15 32.63 -16.68 -72.00
CA TRP A 15 31.91 -15.80 -72.92
C TRP A 15 31.31 -14.64 -72.12
N LEU A 16 31.67 -13.41 -72.52
CA LEU A 16 31.10 -12.17 -72.02
C LEU A 16 29.59 -12.16 -72.30
N SER A 17 28.79 -12.06 -71.25
CA SER A 17 27.41 -11.58 -71.33
C SER A 17 27.30 -10.33 -70.47
N VAL A 18 26.77 -9.28 -71.09
CA VAL A 18 26.51 -7.95 -70.55
C VAL A 18 25.65 -8.08 -69.28
N ASN A 19 26.06 -7.36 -68.23
CA ASN A 19 25.34 -7.22 -66.96
C ASN A 19 23.85 -6.92 -67.19
N GLY A 20 22.99 -7.91 -66.93
CA GLY A 20 21.66 -7.63 -66.43
C GLY A 20 21.80 -7.24 -64.97
N GLN A 21 21.52 -5.97 -64.64
CA GLN A 21 21.21 -5.61 -63.25
C GLN A 21 19.94 -6.39 -62.89
N GLU A 22 20.08 -7.39 -62.02
CA GLU A 22 18.94 -7.87 -61.24
C GLU A 22 18.45 -6.67 -60.41
N GLU A 23 17.22 -6.27 -60.67
CA GLU A 23 16.49 -5.32 -59.86
C GLU A 23 16.40 -5.89 -58.44
N ASP A 24 17.18 -5.29 -57.55
CA ASP A 24 17.07 -5.39 -56.09
C ASP A 24 15.58 -5.28 -55.72
N PRO A 25 14.99 -6.23 -54.94
CA PRO A 25 13.58 -6.19 -54.64
C PRO A 25 13.27 -4.86 -53.95
N LEU A 26 12.45 -4.05 -54.63
CA LEU A 26 11.88 -2.79 -54.16
C LEU A 26 11.68 -2.83 -52.65
N ILE A 27 12.60 -2.22 -51.92
CA ILE A 27 12.39 -1.86 -50.52
C ILE A 27 11.20 -0.90 -50.56
N SER A 28 10.01 -1.43 -50.30
CA SER A 28 8.84 -0.60 -50.09
C SER A 28 9.20 0.42 -49.00
N PRO A 29 9.09 1.73 -49.26
CA PRO A 29 9.48 2.71 -48.27
C PRO A 29 8.67 2.46 -47.01
N VAL A 30 9.36 2.18 -45.89
CA VAL A 30 8.75 2.19 -44.57
C VAL A 30 8.12 3.57 -44.43
N PRO A 31 6.79 3.68 -44.23
CA PRO A 31 6.13 4.96 -44.18
C PRO A 31 6.81 5.79 -43.08
N LEU A 32 7.33 6.96 -43.46
CA LEU A 32 7.91 7.91 -42.54
C LEU A 32 6.77 8.37 -41.63
N VAL A 33 6.75 7.86 -40.40
CA VAL A 33 5.93 8.43 -39.32
C VAL A 33 6.30 9.90 -39.24
N THR A 34 5.32 10.78 -39.43
CA THR A 34 5.57 12.22 -39.37
C THR A 34 6.10 12.60 -37.97
N PRO A 35 6.96 13.62 -37.85
CA PRO A 35 7.48 14.05 -36.55
C PRO A 35 6.38 14.27 -35.50
N GLU A 36 5.21 14.76 -35.93
CA GLU A 36 4.02 14.97 -35.10
C GLU A 36 3.39 13.64 -34.61
N GLN A 37 3.23 12.64 -35.47
CA GLN A 37 2.77 11.30 -35.08
C GLN A 37 3.77 10.64 -34.12
N SER A 38 5.07 10.82 -34.36
CA SER A 38 6.12 10.29 -33.48
C SER A 38 6.12 10.94 -32.09
N SER A 39 5.73 12.21 -31.96
CA SER A 39 5.62 12.89 -30.66
C SER A 39 4.39 12.42 -29.89
N VAL A 40 3.23 12.31 -30.56
CA VAL A 40 1.98 11.86 -29.94
C VAL A 40 2.11 10.43 -29.39
N GLU A 41 2.72 9.52 -30.15
CA GLU A 41 2.99 8.14 -29.69
C GLU A 41 3.97 8.10 -28.52
N ARG A 42 5.03 8.91 -28.55
CA ARG A 42 5.99 9.02 -27.44
C ARG A 42 5.33 9.53 -26.16
N ASP A 43 4.42 10.49 -26.27
CA ASP A 43 3.70 11.05 -25.13
C ASP A 43 2.65 10.08 -24.58
N ALA A 44 1.97 9.31 -25.45
CA ALA A 44 1.09 8.22 -25.03
C ALA A 44 1.86 7.12 -24.28
N ASN A 45 2.99 6.66 -24.83
CA ASN A 45 3.82 5.63 -24.19
C ASN A 45 4.38 6.09 -22.85
N ARG A 46 4.82 7.35 -22.74
CA ARG A 46 5.30 7.94 -21.49
C ARG A 46 4.20 7.92 -20.41
N ARG A 47 2.97 8.29 -20.76
CA ARG A 47 1.84 8.30 -19.83
C ARG A 47 1.45 6.90 -19.37
N MET A 48 1.42 5.93 -20.29
CA MET A 48 1.21 4.53 -19.93
C MET A 48 2.27 4.05 -18.93
N TRP A 49 3.54 4.36 -19.17
CA TRP A 49 4.61 4.00 -18.24
C TRP A 49 4.45 4.68 -16.87
N GLN A 50 4.06 5.96 -16.84
CA GLN A 50 3.79 6.68 -15.59
C GLN A 50 2.61 6.08 -14.81
N LYS A 51 1.52 5.71 -15.50
CA LYS A 51 0.37 5.03 -14.88
C LYS A 51 0.81 3.69 -14.28
N THR A 52 1.52 2.87 -15.05
CA THR A 52 2.05 1.59 -14.55
C THR A 52 2.98 1.79 -13.35
N ALA A 53 3.82 2.83 -13.37
CA ALA A 53 4.66 3.17 -12.22
C ALA A 53 3.84 3.56 -10.99
N ALA A 54 2.75 4.32 -11.17
CA ALA A 54 1.83 4.70 -10.09
C ALA A 54 1.11 3.49 -9.50
N ASP A 55 0.57 2.63 -10.37
CA ASP A 55 -0.13 1.40 -9.99
C ASP A 55 0.81 0.44 -9.26
N ASN A 56 2.07 0.32 -9.72
CA ASN A 56 3.08 -0.48 -9.04
C ASN A 56 3.46 0.12 -7.67
N ALA A 57 3.61 1.45 -7.58
CA ALA A 57 3.89 2.11 -6.31
C ALA A 57 2.76 1.83 -5.30
N LEU A 58 1.49 1.93 -5.72
CA LEU A 58 0.34 1.61 -4.88
C LEU A 58 0.38 0.14 -4.42
N ARG A 59 0.58 -0.79 -5.36
CA ARG A 59 0.64 -2.25 -5.08
C ARG A 59 1.81 -2.66 -4.19
N SER A 60 2.90 -1.90 -4.23
CA SER A 60 4.07 -2.09 -3.37
C SER A 60 3.99 -1.32 -2.05
N GLY A 61 2.83 -0.75 -1.71
CA GLY A 61 2.64 -0.03 -0.44
C GLY A 61 3.32 1.34 -0.37
N LEU A 62 3.86 1.86 -1.48
CA LEU A 62 4.47 3.18 -1.61
C LEU A 62 3.42 4.25 -1.87
N ALA A 63 2.41 4.31 -1.00
CA ALA A 63 1.18 5.08 -1.23
C ALA A 63 1.45 6.60 -1.45
N SER A 64 2.40 7.20 -0.73
CA SER A 64 2.76 8.61 -0.95
C SER A 64 3.37 8.86 -2.34
N ILE A 65 4.16 7.91 -2.86
CA ILE A 65 4.74 7.99 -4.20
C ILE A 65 3.63 7.81 -5.24
N ALA A 66 2.70 6.88 -4.99
CA ALA A 66 1.55 6.64 -5.85
C ALA A 66 0.68 7.90 -5.98
N VAL A 67 0.34 8.58 -4.87
CA VAL A 67 -0.40 9.86 -4.90
C VAL A 67 0.30 10.87 -5.80
N GLY A 68 1.59 11.13 -5.59
CA GLY A 68 2.33 12.11 -6.39
C GLY A 68 2.54 11.70 -7.87
N LEU A 69 2.47 10.41 -8.20
CA LEU A 69 2.46 9.94 -9.59
C LEU A 69 1.08 10.13 -10.24
N TYR A 70 -0.01 9.83 -9.53
CA TYR A 70 -1.37 10.06 -10.03
C TYR A 70 -1.69 11.55 -10.18
N ASP A 71 -1.26 12.40 -9.24
CA ASP A 71 -1.40 13.86 -9.35
C ASP A 71 -0.77 14.39 -10.64
N ARG A 72 0.48 13.99 -10.91
CA ARG A 72 1.18 14.37 -12.14
C ARG A 72 0.48 13.88 -13.41
N LEU A 73 -0.14 12.71 -13.37
CA LEU A 73 -0.92 12.20 -14.51
C LEU A 73 -2.18 13.04 -14.75
N LEU A 74 -2.88 13.42 -13.68
CA LEU A 74 -4.08 14.25 -13.74
C LEU A 74 -3.77 15.68 -14.22
N GLU A 75 -2.61 16.23 -13.84
CA GLU A 75 -2.15 17.57 -14.27
C GLU A 75 -1.74 17.63 -15.75
N GLN A 76 -1.14 16.57 -16.29
CA GLN A 76 -0.64 16.55 -17.67
C GLN A 76 -1.76 16.57 -18.73
N GLY A 77 -2.99 16.20 -18.38
CA GLY A 77 -4.13 16.19 -19.28
C GLY A 77 -4.05 15.16 -20.42
N ALA A 78 -4.92 15.31 -21.42
CA ALA A 78 -5.06 14.41 -22.58
C ALA A 78 -5.42 12.94 -22.25
N LEU A 79 -6.03 12.72 -21.08
CA LEU A 79 -6.65 11.46 -20.68
C LEU A 79 -8.12 11.47 -21.09
N ASP A 80 -8.66 10.31 -21.46
CA ASP A 80 -10.11 10.18 -21.62
C ASP A 80 -10.82 10.12 -20.25
N ALA A 81 -12.15 10.21 -20.25
CA ALA A 81 -12.93 10.25 -19.01
C ALA A 81 -12.79 8.97 -18.18
N GLU A 82 -12.61 7.81 -18.83
CA GLU A 82 -12.46 6.52 -18.16
C GLU A 82 -11.11 6.45 -17.43
N GLN A 83 -10.02 6.83 -18.11
CA GLN A 83 -8.68 6.92 -17.52
C GLN A 83 -8.62 7.91 -16.36
N ILE A 84 -9.28 9.07 -16.50
CA ILE A 84 -9.36 10.06 -15.40
C ILE A 84 -10.05 9.43 -14.19
N THR A 85 -11.17 8.73 -14.42
CA THR A 85 -11.95 8.07 -13.36
C THR A 85 -11.10 7.01 -12.66
N GLU A 86 -10.46 6.13 -13.41
CA GLU A 86 -9.58 5.08 -12.88
C GLU A 86 -8.43 5.67 -12.04
N ILE A 87 -7.72 6.67 -12.58
CA ILE A 87 -6.59 7.32 -11.90
C ILE A 87 -7.05 8.00 -10.60
N ARG A 88 -8.19 8.69 -10.62
CA ARG A 88 -8.74 9.32 -9.41
C ARG A 88 -9.12 8.29 -8.35
N LEU A 89 -9.74 7.18 -8.75
CA LEU A 89 -10.08 6.09 -7.83
C LEU A 89 -8.84 5.43 -7.23
N ASN A 90 -7.79 5.19 -8.01
CA ASN A 90 -6.53 4.62 -7.49
C ASN A 90 -5.77 5.61 -6.60
N ARG A 91 -5.82 6.91 -6.91
CA ARG A 91 -5.33 7.96 -6.02
C ARG A 91 -6.06 7.95 -4.67
N ILE A 92 -7.39 7.78 -4.68
CA ILE A 92 -8.18 7.64 -3.45
C ILE A 92 -7.76 6.40 -2.66
N SER A 93 -7.53 5.25 -3.31
CA SER A 93 -6.98 4.07 -2.65
C SER A 93 -5.63 4.35 -1.98
N ALA A 94 -4.76 5.14 -2.62
CA ALA A 94 -3.49 5.54 -2.03
C ALA A 94 -3.69 6.49 -0.82
N LEU A 95 -4.65 7.39 -0.85
CA LEU A 95 -4.99 8.24 0.31
C LEU A 95 -5.53 7.42 1.49
N ILE A 96 -6.40 6.44 1.23
CA ILE A 96 -6.91 5.50 2.24
C ILE A 96 -5.74 4.73 2.87
N ALA A 97 -4.80 4.23 2.06
CA ALA A 97 -3.61 3.54 2.56
C ALA A 97 -2.67 4.43 3.40
N LEU A 98 -2.73 5.75 3.22
CA LEU A 98 -2.01 6.73 4.04
C LEU A 98 -2.80 7.17 5.30
N GLY A 99 -4.01 6.65 5.52
CA GLY A 99 -4.88 7.10 6.61
C GLY A 99 -5.53 8.47 6.38
N ARG A 100 -5.41 9.07 5.18
CA ARG A 100 -5.90 10.42 4.86
C ARG A 100 -7.39 10.39 4.47
N MET A 101 -8.24 9.89 5.37
CA MET A 101 -9.66 9.62 5.10
C MET A 101 -10.46 10.88 4.71
N GLU A 102 -10.21 12.02 5.36
CA GLU A 102 -10.88 13.28 5.02
C GLU A 102 -10.57 13.77 3.60
N GLU A 103 -9.33 13.58 3.13
CA GLU A 103 -8.98 13.95 1.75
C GLU A 103 -9.53 12.96 0.73
N ALA A 104 -9.55 11.68 1.08
CA ALA A 104 -10.22 10.65 0.27
C ALA A 104 -11.71 10.96 0.13
N ASP A 105 -12.37 11.37 1.21
CA ASP A 105 -13.80 11.71 1.23
C ASP A 105 -14.11 12.90 0.32
N ARG A 106 -13.37 14.01 0.47
CA ARG A 106 -13.47 15.18 -0.43
C ARG A 106 -13.24 14.80 -1.90
N SER A 107 -12.21 13.98 -2.17
CA SER A 107 -11.90 13.55 -3.54
C SER A 107 -13.03 12.74 -4.19
N LEU A 108 -13.80 12.00 -3.38
CA LEU A 108 -14.96 11.23 -3.84
C LEU A 108 -16.20 12.12 -4.04
N GLU A 109 -16.36 13.23 -3.32
CA GLU A 109 -17.47 14.18 -3.53
C GLU A 109 -17.44 14.77 -4.96
N ASP A 110 -16.23 14.96 -5.49
CA ASP A 110 -15.98 15.49 -6.83
C ASP A 110 -16.33 14.52 -7.99
N PHE A 111 -16.84 13.31 -7.74
CA PHE A 111 -17.26 12.36 -8.78
C PHE A 111 -18.71 12.57 -9.24
N GLY A 112 -19.53 13.30 -8.47
CA GLY A 112 -20.97 13.35 -8.71
C GLY A 112 -21.66 12.01 -8.40
N PRO A 113 -22.84 11.71 -8.99
CA PRO A 113 -23.59 10.48 -8.71
C PRO A 113 -23.00 9.28 -9.47
N ASP A 114 -21.86 8.77 -9.01
CA ASP A 114 -21.27 7.50 -9.48
C ASP A 114 -21.81 6.33 -8.63
N THR A 115 -22.19 5.24 -9.29
CA THR A 115 -22.70 4.02 -8.65
C THR A 115 -21.96 2.77 -9.10
N SER A 116 -20.78 2.92 -9.70
CA SER A 116 -19.93 1.82 -10.10
C SER A 116 -19.37 1.09 -8.89
N SER A 117 -19.17 -0.23 -8.99
CA SER A 117 -18.58 -1.05 -7.90
C SER A 117 -17.24 -0.48 -7.39
N PRO A 118 -16.28 -0.06 -8.25
CA PRO A 118 -15.01 0.51 -7.77
C PRO A 118 -15.17 1.81 -6.97
N PHE A 119 -16.10 2.68 -7.38
CA PHE A 119 -16.42 3.90 -6.65
C PHE A 119 -17.08 3.59 -5.31
N LEU A 120 -18.11 2.74 -5.31
CA LEU A 120 -18.84 2.33 -4.11
C LEU A 120 -17.92 1.68 -3.07
N LEU A 121 -16.96 0.86 -3.51
CA LEU A 121 -15.97 0.26 -2.62
C LEU A 121 -15.14 1.31 -1.88
N ARG A 122 -14.61 2.31 -2.59
CA ARG A 122 -13.81 3.38 -1.97
C ARG A 122 -14.65 4.25 -1.05
N ARG A 123 -15.89 4.55 -1.43
CA ARG A 123 -16.82 5.27 -0.57
C ARG A 123 -17.17 4.48 0.70
N ALA A 124 -17.38 3.17 0.59
CA ALA A 124 -17.66 2.30 1.73
C ALA A 124 -16.47 2.21 2.68
N LEU A 125 -15.25 2.08 2.15
CA LEU A 125 -14.01 2.10 2.94
C LEU A 125 -13.86 3.41 3.71
N VAL A 126 -14.04 4.55 3.05
CA VAL A 126 -13.97 5.88 3.69
C VAL A 126 -15.00 6.01 4.81
N ASN A 127 -16.27 5.67 4.55
CA ASN A 127 -17.32 5.73 5.56
C ASN A 127 -17.01 4.82 6.77
N PHE A 128 -16.52 3.60 6.51
CA PHE A 128 -16.15 2.68 7.58
C PHE A 128 -15.05 3.25 8.48
N PHE A 129 -13.96 3.77 7.89
CA PHE A 129 -12.86 4.34 8.66
C PHE A 129 -13.20 5.68 9.32
N LEU A 130 -14.23 6.40 8.83
CA LEU A 130 -14.81 7.57 9.49
C LEU A 130 -15.90 7.21 10.52
N ALA A 131 -16.02 5.93 10.89
CA ALA A 131 -16.98 5.40 11.86
C ALA A 131 -18.47 5.58 11.47
N ASP A 132 -18.78 5.65 10.18
CA ASP A 132 -20.13 5.60 9.63
C ASP A 132 -20.42 4.21 9.02
N ALA A 133 -20.55 3.22 9.93
CA ALA A 133 -20.73 1.82 9.57
C ALA A 133 -22.04 1.56 8.80
N ASP A 134 -23.11 2.27 9.12
CA ASP A 134 -24.43 2.09 8.47
C ASP A 134 -24.38 2.50 6.98
N ARG A 135 -23.69 3.61 6.66
CA ARG A 135 -23.47 4.01 5.27
C ARG A 135 -22.51 3.07 4.54
N ALA A 136 -21.46 2.61 5.22
CA ALA A 136 -20.52 1.65 4.64
C ALA A 136 -21.23 0.33 4.27
N ASP A 137 -22.05 -0.21 5.16
CA ASP A 137 -22.86 -1.42 4.94
C ASP A 137 -23.84 -1.23 3.77
N SER A 138 -24.55 -0.10 3.74
CA SER A 138 -25.48 0.23 2.65
C SER A 138 -24.80 0.26 1.28
N GLN A 139 -23.57 0.78 1.20
CA GLN A 139 -22.80 0.86 -0.04
C GLN A 139 -22.22 -0.51 -0.43
N LEU A 140 -21.71 -1.27 0.54
CA LEU A 140 -21.23 -2.63 0.33
C LEU A 140 -22.29 -3.52 -0.33
N LYS A 141 -23.55 -3.44 0.13
CA LYS A 141 -24.68 -4.20 -0.41
C LYS A 141 -24.98 -3.89 -1.89
N ALA A 142 -24.58 -2.72 -2.37
CA ALA A 142 -24.78 -2.30 -3.76
C ALA A 142 -23.61 -2.69 -4.69
N ILE A 143 -22.51 -3.20 -4.14
CA ILE A 143 -21.34 -3.62 -4.93
C ILE A 143 -21.62 -4.96 -5.60
N VAL A 144 -21.34 -5.02 -6.91
CA VAL A 144 -21.26 -6.28 -7.66
C VAL A 144 -19.78 -6.69 -7.73
N PRO A 145 -19.35 -7.77 -7.04
CA PRO A 145 -17.93 -8.14 -6.96
C PRO A 145 -17.30 -8.48 -8.31
N ASP A 146 -18.06 -9.06 -9.24
CA ASP A 146 -17.58 -9.41 -10.58
C ASP A 146 -17.18 -8.19 -11.42
N ASN A 147 -17.62 -6.99 -11.02
CA ASN A 147 -17.25 -5.72 -11.65
C ASN A 147 -16.05 -5.04 -10.98
N LEU A 148 -15.44 -5.68 -9.97
CA LEU A 148 -14.25 -5.15 -9.31
C LEU A 148 -12.97 -5.66 -9.99
N PRO A 149 -11.93 -4.81 -10.12
CA PRO A 149 -10.59 -5.27 -10.43
C PRO A 149 -10.08 -6.27 -9.38
N ASP A 150 -9.20 -7.19 -9.78
CA ASP A 150 -8.61 -8.19 -8.85
C ASP A 150 -7.98 -7.56 -7.60
N PHE A 151 -7.33 -6.41 -7.77
CA PHE A 151 -6.74 -5.64 -6.66
C PHE A 151 -7.79 -5.19 -5.63
N ASP A 152 -9.01 -4.91 -6.07
CA ASP A 152 -10.09 -4.41 -5.23
C ASP A 152 -10.83 -5.52 -4.49
N LEU A 153 -10.78 -6.76 -4.99
CA LEU A 153 -11.48 -7.89 -4.37
C LEU A 153 -11.00 -8.15 -2.93
N ALA A 154 -9.70 -8.07 -2.67
CA ALA A 154 -9.18 -8.24 -1.31
C ALA A 154 -9.75 -7.18 -0.35
N TRP A 155 -9.86 -5.93 -0.81
CA TRP A 155 -10.43 -4.83 -0.04
C TRP A 155 -11.93 -4.98 0.19
N TYR A 156 -12.66 -5.46 -0.82
CA TYR A 156 -14.08 -5.75 -0.70
C TYR A 156 -14.36 -6.81 0.36
N TYR A 157 -13.69 -7.97 0.29
CA TYR A 157 -13.89 -9.03 1.27
C TYR A 157 -13.38 -8.66 2.67
N LEU A 158 -12.33 -7.83 2.76
CA LEU A 158 -11.87 -7.27 4.03
C LEU A 158 -12.99 -6.44 4.65
N LEU A 159 -13.53 -5.46 3.92
CA LEU A 159 -14.54 -4.57 4.44
C LEU A 159 -15.84 -5.32 4.78
N LEU A 160 -16.25 -6.26 3.93
CA LEU A 160 -17.43 -7.10 4.18
C LEU A 160 -17.27 -7.90 5.49
N GLY A 161 -16.11 -8.53 5.69
CA GLY A 161 -15.82 -9.24 6.94
C GLY A 161 -15.78 -8.32 8.16
N LEU A 162 -15.23 -7.10 8.03
CA LEU A 162 -15.17 -6.13 9.14
C LEU A 162 -16.55 -5.60 9.54
N VAL A 163 -17.42 -5.32 8.57
CA VAL A 163 -18.79 -4.87 8.84
C VAL A 163 -19.61 -5.99 9.48
N ASP A 164 -19.53 -7.21 8.96
CA ASP A 164 -20.26 -8.38 9.50
C ASP A 164 -19.75 -8.83 10.87
N ARG A 165 -18.50 -8.49 11.23
CA ARG A 165 -17.93 -8.84 12.54
C ARG A 165 -18.72 -8.24 13.71
N GLY A 166 -19.39 -7.10 13.51
CA GLY A 166 -20.30 -6.52 14.49
C GLY A 166 -21.39 -7.50 14.96
N ALA A 167 -21.74 -8.48 14.13
CA ALA A 167 -22.73 -9.53 14.42
C ALA A 167 -22.15 -10.82 15.07
N ARG A 168 -20.83 -10.90 15.30
CA ARG A 168 -20.12 -12.06 15.90
C ARG A 168 -20.37 -13.40 15.20
N ASN A 169 -20.34 -13.39 13.87
CA ASN A 169 -20.59 -14.56 13.03
C ASN A 169 -19.28 -15.22 12.55
N GLU A 170 -19.20 -16.56 12.54
CA GLU A 170 -18.08 -17.34 11.97
C GLU A 170 -17.84 -16.99 10.49
N GLU A 171 -18.86 -16.49 9.81
CA GLU A 171 -18.79 -15.99 8.43
C GLU A 171 -17.81 -14.82 8.26
N SER A 172 -17.68 -13.94 9.27
CA SER A 172 -16.71 -12.83 9.23
C SER A 172 -15.28 -13.36 9.06
N ASP A 173 -14.89 -14.37 9.82
CA ASP A 173 -13.51 -14.89 9.76
C ASP A 173 -13.22 -15.57 8.42
N SER A 174 -14.22 -16.21 7.80
CA SER A 174 -14.13 -16.74 6.45
C SER A 174 -13.90 -15.63 5.41
N LEU A 175 -14.63 -14.53 5.50
CA LEU A 175 -14.49 -13.36 4.62
C LEU A 175 -13.11 -12.70 4.76
N LEU A 176 -12.63 -12.53 5.98
CA LEU A 176 -11.30 -11.97 6.25
C LEU A 176 -10.18 -12.90 5.75
N ASN A 177 -10.35 -14.21 5.87
CA ASN A 177 -9.44 -15.18 5.25
C ASN A 177 -9.50 -15.11 3.72
N ARG A 178 -10.69 -14.92 3.15
CA ARG A 178 -10.85 -14.72 1.70
C ARG A 178 -10.11 -13.47 1.22
N ALA A 179 -10.17 -12.37 1.97
CA ALA A 179 -9.41 -11.15 1.69
C ALA A 179 -7.90 -11.41 1.61
N ARG A 180 -7.34 -12.15 2.56
CA ARG A 180 -5.90 -12.52 2.57
C ARG A 180 -5.50 -13.36 1.35
N LEU A 181 -6.36 -14.29 0.94
CA LEU A 181 -6.11 -15.19 -0.19
C LEU A 181 -6.18 -14.45 -1.53
N LEU A 182 -7.06 -13.44 -1.63
CA LEU A 182 -7.24 -12.63 -2.84
C LEU A 182 -6.27 -11.46 -2.94
N ALA A 183 -5.53 -11.14 -1.88
CA ALA A 183 -4.47 -10.13 -1.94
C ALA A 183 -3.45 -10.49 -3.03
N VAL A 184 -3.25 -9.56 -3.97
CA VAL A 184 -2.48 -9.79 -5.21
C VAL A 184 -0.98 -9.57 -5.05
N SER A 185 -0.55 -9.03 -3.90
CA SER A 185 0.86 -8.85 -3.55
C SER A 185 1.10 -9.14 -2.06
N PRO A 186 2.35 -9.48 -1.66
CA PRO A 186 2.73 -9.57 -0.25
C PRO A 186 2.43 -8.28 0.53
N GLU A 187 2.64 -7.12 -0.09
CA GLU A 187 2.41 -5.82 0.54
C GLU A 187 0.93 -5.56 0.79
N GLN A 188 0.06 -5.89 -0.18
CA GLN A 188 -1.39 -5.79 0.03
C GLN A 188 -1.85 -6.76 1.13
N ARG A 189 -1.31 -7.99 1.15
CA ARG A 189 -1.63 -8.96 2.21
C ARG A 189 -1.21 -8.42 3.58
N ALA A 190 -0.04 -7.80 3.68
CA ALA A 190 0.42 -7.19 4.93
C ALA A 190 -0.52 -6.07 5.40
N GLN A 191 -0.99 -5.21 4.49
CA GLN A 191 -1.96 -4.17 4.83
C GLN A 191 -3.31 -4.74 5.29
N VAL A 192 -3.82 -5.78 4.60
CA VAL A 192 -5.03 -6.50 5.01
C VAL A 192 -4.87 -7.04 6.44
N ASP A 193 -3.74 -7.68 6.74
CA ASP A 193 -3.46 -8.21 8.08
C ASP A 193 -3.37 -7.11 9.14
N LEU A 194 -2.67 -6.01 8.86
CA LEU A 194 -2.57 -4.87 9.77
C LEU A 194 -3.95 -4.30 10.13
N ILE A 195 -4.84 -4.11 9.14
CA ILE A 195 -6.19 -3.62 9.37
C ILE A 195 -7.00 -4.63 10.20
N ILE A 196 -6.83 -5.93 9.96
CA ILE A 196 -7.51 -6.96 10.74
C ILE A 196 -7.04 -6.94 12.20
N TYR A 197 -5.73 -6.93 12.47
CA TYR A 197 -5.23 -6.88 13.84
C TYR A 197 -5.69 -5.61 14.55
N ARG A 198 -5.55 -4.46 13.88
CA ARG A 198 -5.92 -3.18 14.44
C ARG A 198 -7.41 -3.07 14.74
N SER A 199 -8.28 -3.57 13.87
CA SER A 199 -9.74 -3.60 14.12
C SER A 199 -10.09 -4.45 15.34
N ILE A 200 -9.50 -5.64 15.49
CA ILE A 200 -9.70 -6.48 16.69
C ILE A 200 -9.26 -5.73 17.96
N LEU A 201 -8.08 -5.10 17.91
CA LEU A 201 -7.56 -4.33 19.04
C LEU A 201 -8.45 -3.11 19.35
N LEU A 202 -9.00 -2.42 18.34
CA LEU A 202 -9.93 -1.29 18.52
C LEU A 202 -11.25 -1.69 19.17
N GLU A 203 -11.75 -2.89 18.86
CA GLU A 203 -12.97 -3.45 19.46
C GLU A 203 -12.81 -3.83 20.95
N GLY A 204 -11.67 -3.52 21.57
CA GLY A 204 -11.38 -3.91 22.96
C GLY A 204 -10.98 -5.37 23.12
N ARG A 205 -10.93 -6.15 22.03
CA ARG A 205 -10.62 -7.59 22.06
C ARG A 205 -9.12 -7.83 22.10
N THR A 206 -8.75 -9.03 22.56
CA THR A 206 -7.39 -9.57 22.50
C THR A 206 -7.23 -10.46 21.28
N LEU A 207 -6.03 -10.51 20.72
CA LEU A 207 -5.70 -11.48 19.68
C LEU A 207 -5.62 -12.89 20.27
N GLU A 208 -6.08 -13.88 19.52
CA GLU A 208 -5.88 -15.29 19.84
C GLU A 208 -4.40 -15.68 19.69
N GLU A 209 -3.98 -16.78 20.31
CA GLU A 209 -2.57 -17.18 20.35
C GLU A 209 -2.01 -17.45 18.95
N ASP A 210 -2.80 -18.02 18.04
CA ASP A 210 -2.39 -18.25 16.65
C ASP A 210 -2.23 -16.93 15.87
N GLN A 211 -3.12 -15.96 16.10
CA GLN A 211 -3.08 -14.61 15.53
C GLN A 211 -1.88 -13.84 16.07
N LEU A 212 -1.62 -13.92 17.38
CA LEU A 212 -0.49 -13.29 18.05
C LEU A 212 0.83 -13.85 17.51
N ASN A 213 0.93 -15.17 17.31
CA ASN A 213 2.11 -15.81 16.73
C ASN A 213 2.29 -15.46 15.25
N ARG A 214 1.19 -15.37 14.48
CA ARG A 214 1.24 -14.92 13.08
C ARG A 214 1.75 -13.48 12.98
N LEU A 215 1.20 -12.57 13.78
CA LEU A 215 1.61 -11.17 13.87
C LEU A 215 3.10 -11.06 14.23
N LYS A 216 3.57 -11.81 15.22
CA LYS A 216 4.99 -11.87 15.58
C LYS A 216 5.86 -12.33 14.42
N ASN A 217 5.48 -13.41 13.73
CA ASN A 217 6.25 -13.93 12.60
C ASN A 217 6.31 -12.94 11.43
N GLN A 218 5.21 -12.25 11.15
CA GLN A 218 5.16 -11.19 10.14
C GLN A 218 6.06 -10.02 10.51
N MET A 219 6.00 -9.57 11.76
CA MET A 219 6.90 -8.55 12.30
C MET A 219 8.37 -8.95 12.11
N ASP A 220 8.76 -10.14 12.56
CA ASP A 220 10.16 -10.59 12.52
C ASP A 220 10.70 -10.65 11.08
N ASN A 221 9.91 -11.22 10.16
CA ASN A 221 10.29 -11.36 8.74
C ASN A 221 10.43 -10.00 8.04
N GLU A 222 9.48 -9.09 8.25
CA GLU A 222 9.52 -7.79 7.55
C GLU A 222 10.52 -6.82 8.20
N LEU A 223 10.75 -6.90 9.52
CA LEU A 223 11.78 -6.13 10.21
C LEU A 223 13.20 -6.57 9.83
N SER A 224 13.44 -7.86 9.55
CA SER A 224 14.77 -8.31 9.09
C SER A 224 15.15 -7.70 7.74
N ASP A 225 14.16 -7.41 6.91
CA ASP A 225 14.32 -6.75 5.62
C ASP A 225 14.34 -5.22 5.74
N GLY A 226 14.18 -4.67 6.95
CA GLY A 226 14.12 -3.22 7.19
C GLY A 226 12.90 -2.55 6.55
N LYS A 227 11.82 -3.31 6.30
CA LYS A 227 10.63 -2.80 5.62
C LYS A 227 9.70 -2.08 6.59
N ARG A 228 9.05 -1.03 6.07
CA ARG A 228 8.04 -0.25 6.78
C ARG A 228 6.93 -1.11 7.40
N ALA A 229 6.45 -2.13 6.68
CA ALA A 229 5.42 -3.06 7.17
C ALA A 229 5.85 -3.78 8.46
N GLY A 230 7.14 -4.13 8.60
CA GLY A 230 7.65 -4.76 9.82
C GLY A 230 7.56 -3.86 11.04
N ILE A 231 7.79 -2.55 10.86
CA ILE A 231 7.66 -1.55 11.93
C ILE A 231 6.18 -1.39 12.32
N GLN A 232 5.27 -1.40 11.33
CA GLN A 232 3.82 -1.37 11.59
C GLN A 232 3.35 -2.63 12.31
N PHE A 233 3.84 -3.82 11.94
CA PHE A 233 3.55 -5.04 12.68
C PHE A 233 4.12 -5.00 14.10
N ALA A 234 5.31 -4.44 14.30
CA ALA A 234 5.88 -4.27 15.64
C ALA A 234 5.01 -3.38 16.52
N LYS A 235 4.44 -2.33 15.95
CA LYS A 235 3.47 -1.45 16.61
C LYS A 235 2.24 -2.23 17.08
N GLU A 236 1.56 -2.92 16.15
CA GLU A 236 0.35 -3.69 16.50
C GLU A 236 0.67 -4.83 17.49
N TYR A 237 1.81 -5.50 17.35
CA TYR A 237 2.25 -6.57 18.25
C TYR A 237 2.50 -6.05 19.66
N THR A 238 3.13 -4.87 19.77
CA THR A 238 3.35 -4.20 21.05
C THR A 238 2.03 -3.86 21.74
N ILE A 239 1.05 -3.33 21.01
CA ILE A 239 -0.28 -3.02 21.56
C ILE A 239 -0.98 -4.30 22.01
N ALA A 240 -0.94 -5.35 21.20
CA ALA A 240 -1.53 -6.64 21.53
C ALA A 240 -0.91 -7.24 22.81
N LEU A 241 0.41 -7.21 22.94
CA LEU A 241 1.11 -7.66 24.15
C LEU A 241 0.73 -6.83 25.37
N HIS A 242 0.64 -5.51 25.23
CA HIS A 242 0.22 -4.64 26.33
C HIS A 242 -1.20 -4.97 26.80
N LYS A 243 -2.14 -5.20 25.87
CA LYS A 243 -3.51 -5.61 26.18
C LYS A 243 -3.62 -6.97 26.88
N LEU A 244 -2.60 -7.82 26.75
CA LEU A 244 -2.48 -9.10 27.44
C LEU A 244 -1.71 -8.96 28.78
N ASP A 245 -1.53 -7.74 29.30
CA ASP A 245 -0.74 -7.42 30.49
C ASP A 245 0.76 -7.81 30.39
N ARG A 246 1.26 -8.05 29.17
CA ARG A 246 2.67 -8.41 28.90
C ARG A 246 3.53 -7.17 28.65
N LYS A 247 3.48 -6.22 29.59
CA LYS A 247 4.14 -4.90 29.48
C LYS A 247 5.64 -4.99 29.19
N LEU A 248 6.37 -5.91 29.82
CA LEU A 248 7.82 -6.05 29.60
C LEU A 248 8.14 -6.55 28.18
N ASP A 249 7.34 -7.50 27.67
CA ASP A 249 7.51 -8.01 26.32
C ASP A 249 7.20 -6.92 25.28
N ALA A 250 6.14 -6.15 25.51
CA ALA A 250 5.78 -5.01 24.66
C ALA A 250 6.92 -3.98 24.55
N LEU A 251 7.50 -3.58 25.69
CA LEU A 251 8.64 -2.67 25.71
C LEU A 251 9.90 -3.26 25.06
N HIS A 252 10.09 -4.58 25.18
CA HIS A 252 11.20 -5.27 24.52
C HIS A 252 11.09 -5.20 22.99
N VAL A 253 9.89 -5.42 22.45
CA VAL A 253 9.61 -5.31 21.01
C VAL A 253 9.96 -3.91 20.49
N ILE A 254 9.52 -2.85 21.18
CA ILE A 254 9.87 -1.47 20.81
C ILE A 254 11.39 -1.27 20.78
N GLN A 255 12.08 -1.69 21.86
CA GLN A 255 13.53 -1.54 21.99
C GLN A 255 14.31 -2.25 20.87
N GLN A 256 13.83 -3.41 20.41
CA GLN A 256 14.44 -4.16 19.31
C GLN A 256 14.12 -3.59 17.93
N SER A 257 12.99 -2.89 17.80
CA SER A 257 12.49 -2.38 16.52
C SER A 257 13.14 -1.04 16.17
N ILE A 258 13.23 -0.09 17.12
CA ILE A 258 13.75 1.27 16.89
C ILE A 258 15.11 1.29 16.15
N PRO A 259 16.12 0.49 16.54
CA PRO A 259 17.43 0.53 15.87
C PRO A 259 17.41 0.06 14.42
N LYS A 260 16.35 -0.62 13.97
CA LYS A 260 16.19 -1.13 12.61
C LYS A 260 15.46 -0.13 11.69
N ILE A 261 15.01 1.01 12.21
CA ILE A 261 14.21 1.98 11.48
C ILE A 261 15.13 2.94 10.71
N ASN A 262 14.92 3.02 9.40
CA ASN A 262 15.62 3.95 8.52
C ASN A 262 15.07 5.38 8.65
N GLU A 263 15.86 6.38 8.28
CA GLU A 263 15.47 7.81 8.36
C GLU A 263 14.16 8.13 7.65
N VAL A 264 13.89 7.43 6.53
CA VAL A 264 12.67 7.59 5.72
C VAL A 264 11.40 7.21 6.49
N ASP A 265 11.51 6.35 7.51
CA ASP A 265 10.39 5.83 8.32
C ASP A 265 10.42 6.37 9.76
N TYR A 266 11.06 7.53 10.00
CA TYR A 266 11.13 8.14 11.33
C TYR A 266 9.78 8.60 11.88
N ASP A 267 8.76 8.74 11.03
CA ASP A 267 7.37 8.92 11.47
C ASP A 267 6.88 7.72 12.30
N LEU A 268 7.21 6.49 11.89
CA LEU A 268 6.87 5.28 12.64
C LEU A 268 7.76 5.07 13.87
N ARG A 269 9.02 5.52 13.82
CA ARG A 269 9.87 5.56 15.02
C ARG A 269 9.25 6.45 16.09
N ASP A 270 8.76 7.63 15.68
CA ASP A 270 8.10 8.57 16.58
C ASP A 270 6.84 7.95 17.22
N GLU A 271 6.04 7.21 16.44
CA GLU A 271 4.91 6.42 16.95
C GLU A 271 5.36 5.41 18.03
N LEU A 272 6.43 4.64 17.79
CA LEU A 272 6.95 3.67 18.77
C LEU A 272 7.53 4.34 20.03
N LEU A 273 8.16 5.51 19.90
CA LEU A 273 8.66 6.28 21.04
C LEU A 273 7.50 6.78 21.92
N LEU A 274 6.43 7.28 21.31
CA LEU A 274 5.22 7.68 22.03
C LEU A 274 4.63 6.47 22.76
N LEU A 275 4.49 5.34 22.07
CA LEU A 275 3.97 4.10 22.63
C LEU A 275 4.82 3.59 23.80
N SER A 276 6.16 3.68 23.69
CA SER A 276 7.08 3.36 24.78
C SER A 276 6.85 4.22 26.01
N GLY A 277 6.63 5.53 25.82
CA GLY A 277 6.27 6.48 26.87
C GLY A 277 5.00 6.08 27.60
N ILE A 278 3.91 5.90 26.84
CA ILE A 278 2.58 5.53 27.35
C ILE A 278 2.63 4.20 28.11
N ILE A 279 3.18 3.15 27.50
CA ILE A 279 3.24 1.81 28.11
C ILE A 279 4.12 1.82 29.36
N SER A 280 5.23 2.55 29.34
CA SER A 280 6.13 2.67 30.50
C SER A 280 5.45 3.36 31.68
N GLY A 281 4.57 4.33 31.42
CA GLY A 281 3.92 5.18 32.41
C GLY A 281 4.76 6.42 32.74
N GLU A 282 4.09 7.48 33.19
CA GLU A 282 4.64 8.83 33.40
C GLU A 282 5.77 8.89 34.46
N ASP A 283 5.70 8.04 35.48
CA ASP A 283 6.70 7.97 36.54
C ASP A 283 7.98 7.23 36.12
N SER A 284 7.93 6.48 35.02
CA SER A 284 9.07 5.70 34.54
C SER A 284 10.15 6.60 33.97
N THR A 285 11.38 6.47 34.45
CA THR A 285 12.55 7.14 33.86
C THR A 285 12.67 6.80 32.37
N LYS A 286 12.48 5.52 32.01
CA LYS A 286 12.51 5.07 30.60
C LYS A 286 11.39 5.68 29.76
N GLY A 287 10.19 5.80 30.34
CA GLY A 287 9.05 6.43 29.67
C GLY A 287 9.33 7.90 29.37
N ARG A 288 9.81 8.64 30.38
CA ARG A 288 10.19 10.05 30.23
C ARG A 288 11.35 10.27 29.26
N GLU A 289 12.32 9.36 29.22
CA GLU A 289 13.41 9.39 28.23
C GLU A 289 12.87 9.23 26.80
N ALA A 290 12.01 8.25 26.55
CA ALA A 290 11.40 8.04 25.23
C ALA A 290 10.57 9.25 24.77
N LEU A 291 9.75 9.83 25.66
CA LEU A 291 8.97 11.03 25.35
C LEU A 291 9.85 12.26 25.09
N ARG A 292 10.94 12.45 25.85
CA ARG A 292 11.91 13.53 25.61
C ARG A 292 12.66 13.35 24.30
N GLU A 293 13.02 12.12 23.95
CA GLU A 293 13.62 11.81 22.65
C GLU A 293 12.67 12.18 21.52
N LEU A 294 11.39 11.80 21.63
CA LEU A 294 10.36 12.19 20.67
C LEU A 294 10.23 13.71 20.56
N VAL A 295 10.08 14.44 21.67
CA VAL A 295 9.98 15.91 21.65
C VAL A 295 11.20 16.57 21.00
N SER A 296 12.41 16.04 21.20
CA SER A 296 13.65 16.66 20.73
C SER A 296 14.01 16.29 19.28
N ARG A 297 13.79 15.04 18.87
CA ARG A 297 14.25 14.48 17.58
C ARG A 297 13.14 13.99 16.67
N GLY A 298 11.89 14.12 17.09
CA GLY A 298 10.73 13.73 16.30
C GLY A 298 10.62 14.51 15.00
N VAL A 299 10.19 13.83 13.95
CA VAL A 299 9.84 14.39 12.65
C VAL A 299 8.34 14.73 12.57
N THR A 300 7.50 14.08 13.39
CA THR A 300 6.04 14.30 13.38
C THR A 300 5.63 15.31 14.45
N THR A 301 5.31 16.54 14.04
CA THR A 301 4.95 17.65 14.95
C THR A 301 3.81 17.29 15.90
N ASP A 302 2.76 16.62 15.41
CA ASP A 302 1.61 16.26 16.24
C ASP A 302 1.99 15.27 17.34
N LEU A 303 2.84 14.28 17.04
CA LEU A 303 3.32 13.32 18.02
C LEU A 303 4.26 13.98 19.04
N ARG A 304 5.05 14.97 18.61
CA ARG A 304 5.88 15.77 19.54
C ARG A 304 5.01 16.58 20.50
N MET A 305 3.94 17.20 20.01
CA MET A 305 3.00 17.94 20.86
C MET A 305 2.32 17.01 21.86
N ARG A 306 1.89 15.82 21.42
CA ARG A 306 1.31 14.80 22.31
C ARG A 306 2.32 14.32 23.35
N ALA A 307 3.55 14.04 22.96
CA ALA A 307 4.60 13.64 23.90
C ALA A 307 4.92 14.74 24.93
N LEU A 308 4.88 16.01 24.50
CA LEU A 308 5.02 17.16 25.41
C LEU A 308 3.83 17.25 26.37
N GLN A 309 2.61 17.02 25.89
CA GLN A 309 1.42 16.94 26.75
C GLN A 309 1.59 15.83 27.78
N GLU A 310 1.97 14.61 27.41
CA GLU A 310 2.21 13.52 28.38
C GLU A 310 3.29 13.84 29.40
N LEU A 311 4.33 14.57 29.01
CA LEU A 311 5.39 14.99 29.94
C LEU A 311 4.94 16.06 30.95
N VAL A 312 3.88 16.81 30.63
CA VAL A 312 3.35 17.93 31.44
C VAL A 312 2.08 17.52 32.21
N SER A 313 1.23 16.68 31.62
CA SER A 313 -0.08 16.24 32.09
C SER A 313 -0.05 15.24 33.24
N SER A 314 1.12 14.98 33.83
CA SER A 314 1.33 14.07 34.97
C SER A 314 0.68 14.52 36.29
N SER A 315 -0.45 15.22 36.19
CA SER A 315 -1.27 15.69 37.30
C SER A 315 -2.78 15.48 37.14
N ASP A 316 -3.37 15.21 35.95
CA ASP A 316 -4.85 15.08 35.87
C ASP A 316 -5.49 14.08 34.88
N THR A 317 -4.87 13.61 33.77
CA THR A 317 -5.45 12.52 32.92
C THR A 317 -4.43 11.86 31.96
N PRO A 318 -4.07 10.57 32.12
CA PRO A 318 -3.11 9.89 31.23
C PRO A 318 -3.69 9.58 29.83
N LEU A 319 -2.86 9.57 28.77
CA LEU A 319 -3.31 9.08 27.46
C LEU A 319 -3.54 7.56 27.48
N GLU A 320 -4.74 7.14 27.09
CA GLU A 320 -5.04 5.73 26.93
C GLU A 320 -4.50 5.19 25.61
N ILE A 321 -3.99 3.95 25.62
CA ILE A 321 -3.47 3.26 24.42
C ILE A 321 -4.53 3.15 23.30
N GLU A 322 -5.82 3.21 23.64
CA GLU A 322 -6.93 3.20 22.70
C GLU A 322 -6.94 4.45 21.80
N THR A 323 -6.41 5.58 22.29
CA THR A 323 -6.23 6.79 21.48
C THR A 323 -5.18 6.56 20.39
N PHE A 324 -4.17 5.72 20.68
CA PHE A 324 -3.11 5.39 19.73
C PHE A 324 -3.61 4.51 18.57
N LEU A 325 -4.60 3.66 18.85
CA LEU A 325 -5.25 2.84 17.82
C LEU A 325 -6.14 3.64 16.86
N LYS A 326 -6.35 4.96 17.07
CA LYS A 326 -7.14 5.84 16.19
C LYS A 326 -6.30 6.66 15.19
N PHE A 327 -4.96 6.60 15.23
CA PHE A 327 -4.05 7.25 14.26
C PHE A 327 -3.72 6.38 13.06
#